data_AF-A0A2E7MZ48-F1
#
_entry.id   AF-A0A2E7MZ48-F1
#
_cell.length_a   1.000
_cell.length_b   1.000
_cell.length_c   1.000
_cell.angle_alpha   90.00
_cell.angle_beta   90.00
_cell.angle_gamma   90.00
#
_symmetry.space_group_name_H-M   'P 1'
#
loop_
_entity.id
_entity.type
_entity.pdbx_description
1 polymer ?
#
loop_
_entity_poly.entity_id
_entity_poly.type
_entity_poly.pdbx_seq_one_letter_code
_entity_poly.pdbx_strand_id
1 'polypeptide(L)'
;MAYIGVDPNIGDITFQRFTGNGNDTTFTLTQSVVSGEALIVTIGNVVQEPGANKAYTAQGTTLTFSAAPANGDVITVRFFGRAVDQPLSYAMALFKFVATANQTAFTGADANGAVLSFTDVDVYLNGVHLDTTDFTTSNGDTITLGSGAAVNDELVIRAFRAFTAADTVSKSSGGTFAAEITAPQFQTTNTTVDTAVFRTNGQSVSENTTIASTKNALAIGPLTISSSTTITVNGNLTIL
;
A
#
# COMPACT_ATOMS: atom_id res chain seq x y z
N MET A 1 -25.31 27.67 2.78
CA MET A 1 -25.24 26.71 1.66
C MET A 1 -24.21 25.66 2.06
N ALA A 2 -24.63 24.42 2.30
CA ALA A 2 -23.68 23.35 2.60
C ALA A 2 -22.90 23.07 1.31
N TYR A 3 -21.60 23.34 1.36
CA TYR A 3 -20.70 23.08 0.24
C TYR A 3 -20.52 21.57 0.13
N ILE A 4 -21.02 20.99 -0.96
CA ILE A 4 -20.86 19.58 -1.28
C ILE A 4 -19.58 19.44 -2.11
N GLY A 5 -18.44 19.61 -1.44
CA GLY A 5 -17.11 19.57 -2.04
C GLY A 5 -16.05 19.56 -0.95
N VAL A 6 -14.88 19.01 -1.24
CA VAL A 6 -13.72 19.05 -0.34
C VAL A 6 -13.33 20.52 -0.10
N ASP A 7 -13.15 20.90 1.16
CA ASP A 7 -12.72 22.27 1.47
C ASP A 7 -11.43 22.59 0.70
N PRO A 8 -11.34 23.76 0.04
CA PRO A 8 -10.11 24.15 -0.64
C PRO A 8 -8.98 24.18 0.39
N ASN A 9 -7.95 23.36 0.17
CA ASN A 9 -6.81 23.29 1.08
C ASN A 9 -5.97 24.58 0.92
N ILE A 10 -6.21 25.55 1.79
CA ILE A 10 -5.48 26.82 1.82
C ILE A 10 -4.13 26.57 2.50
N GLY A 11 -3.03 26.82 1.78
CA GLY A 11 -1.71 26.92 2.38
C GLY A 11 -0.67 27.40 1.38
N ASP A 12 0.46 27.88 1.89
CA ASP A 12 1.49 28.52 1.08
C ASP A 12 2.08 27.60 0.01
N ILE A 13 2.56 28.21 -1.08
CA ILE A 13 3.42 27.55 -2.06
C ILE A 13 4.74 27.22 -1.36
N THR A 14 4.87 25.96 -0.97
CA THR A 14 6.04 25.43 -0.27
C THR A 14 7.13 25.06 -1.28
N PHE A 15 8.36 25.00 -0.79
CA PHE A 15 9.51 24.51 -1.55
C PHE A 15 10.26 23.47 -0.74
N GLN A 16 11.01 22.63 -1.45
CA GLN A 16 11.87 21.61 -0.86
C GLN A 16 13.26 21.73 -1.48
N ARG A 17 14.30 21.38 -0.72
CA ARG A 17 15.69 21.44 -1.17
C ARG A 17 16.38 20.12 -0.90
N PHE A 18 17.18 19.68 -1.87
CA PHE A 18 18.10 18.55 -1.75
C PHE A 18 19.52 18.97 -2.14
N THR A 19 20.48 18.11 -1.86
CA THR A 19 21.86 18.24 -2.33
C THR A 19 22.21 16.98 -3.10
N GLY A 20 22.65 17.13 -4.35
CA GLY A 20 23.14 16.03 -5.17
C GLY A 20 24.39 15.41 -4.55
N ASN A 21 24.53 14.09 -4.70
CA ASN A 21 25.70 13.34 -4.25
C ASN A 21 26.50 12.72 -5.41
N GLY A 22 26.06 12.91 -6.66
CA GLY A 22 26.66 12.31 -7.85
C GLY A 22 26.23 10.86 -8.14
N ASN A 23 25.36 10.27 -7.33
CA ASN A 23 24.98 8.85 -7.42
C ASN A 23 23.47 8.63 -7.48
N ASP A 24 22.70 9.34 -6.65
CA ASP A 24 21.26 9.13 -6.55
C ASP A 24 20.52 9.85 -7.67
N THR A 25 19.66 9.12 -8.37
CA THR A 25 18.72 9.67 -9.34
C THR A 25 17.35 9.93 -8.72
N THR A 26 17.07 9.41 -7.53
CA THR A 26 15.74 9.41 -6.94
C THR A 26 15.72 10.12 -5.60
N PHE A 27 14.75 11.01 -5.41
CA PHE A 27 14.59 11.82 -4.21
C PHE A 27 13.14 11.78 -3.70
N THR A 28 12.95 11.73 -2.39
CA THR A 28 11.62 11.71 -1.78
C THR A 28 11.09 13.13 -1.52
N LEU A 29 10.02 13.49 -2.20
CA LEU A 29 9.30 14.73 -2.04
C LEU A 29 8.49 14.74 -0.73
N THR A 30 8.40 15.89 -0.07
CA THR A 30 7.54 16.08 1.12
C THR A 30 6.06 16.20 0.76
N GLN A 31 5.74 16.32 -0.52
CA GLN A 31 4.38 16.41 -1.03
C GLN A 31 4.20 15.46 -2.21
N SER A 32 3.02 14.86 -2.28
CA SER A 32 2.60 14.10 -3.44
C SER A 32 2.37 15.03 -4.63
N VAL A 33 2.77 14.61 -5.83
CA VAL A 33 2.49 15.29 -7.10
C VAL A 33 1.95 14.30 -8.14
N VAL A 34 1.13 14.81 -9.05
CA VAL A 34 0.51 14.00 -10.11
C VAL A 34 1.50 13.70 -11.25
N SER A 35 2.42 14.62 -11.52
CA SER A 35 3.39 14.51 -12.59
C SER A 35 4.56 15.50 -12.38
N GLY A 36 5.59 15.45 -13.24
CA GLY A 36 6.73 16.38 -13.21
C GLY A 36 6.34 17.83 -13.55
N GLU A 37 5.24 18.02 -14.26
CA GLU A 37 4.68 19.32 -14.66
C GLU A 37 3.98 20.05 -13.50
N ALA A 38 3.65 19.33 -12.41
CA ALA A 38 3.03 19.91 -11.21
C ALA A 38 4.04 20.62 -10.29
N LEU A 39 5.33 20.64 -10.67
CA LEU A 39 6.40 21.29 -9.94
C LEU A 39 7.44 21.89 -10.90
N ILE A 40 8.25 22.82 -10.40
CA ILE A 40 9.50 23.23 -11.04
C ILE A 40 10.65 22.66 -10.24
N VAL A 41 11.61 22.05 -10.94
CA VAL A 41 12.91 21.69 -10.38
C VAL A 41 13.99 22.60 -10.95
N THR A 42 14.86 23.10 -10.09
CA THR A 42 16.12 23.73 -10.49
C THR A 42 17.31 22.98 -9.91
N ILE A 43 18.40 22.92 -10.68
CA ILE A 43 19.72 22.44 -10.23
C ILE A 43 20.68 23.61 -10.38
N GLY A 44 21.30 24.06 -9.29
CA GLY A 44 22.22 25.20 -9.33
C GLY A 44 21.57 26.48 -9.91
N ASN A 45 20.28 26.69 -9.64
CA ASN A 45 19.44 27.75 -10.20
C ASN A 45 19.08 27.63 -11.70
N VAL A 46 19.44 26.53 -12.37
CA VAL A 46 19.03 26.24 -13.75
C VAL A 46 17.74 25.40 -13.75
N VAL A 47 16.70 25.89 -14.41
CA VAL A 47 15.42 25.17 -14.57
C VAL A 47 15.62 23.90 -15.39
N GLN A 48 15.03 22.81 -14.92
CA GLN A 48 15.06 21.51 -15.58
C GLN A 48 13.74 21.26 -16.31
N GLU A 49 13.78 20.50 -17.42
CA GLU A 49 12.59 20.15 -18.19
C GLU A 49 11.93 18.86 -17.66
N PRO A 50 10.63 18.86 -17.31
CA PRO A 50 9.91 17.64 -16.91
C PRO A 50 9.58 16.73 -18.11
N GLY A 51 9.52 15.42 -17.88
CA GLY A 51 9.02 14.41 -18.83
C GLY A 51 9.85 13.13 -18.86
N ALA A 52 9.26 12.02 -19.33
CA ALA A 52 9.87 10.68 -19.32
C ALA A 52 11.22 10.59 -20.07
N ASN A 53 11.43 11.44 -21.08
CA ASN A 53 12.67 11.51 -21.87
C ASN A 53 13.40 12.85 -21.69
N LYS A 54 13.17 13.54 -20.56
CA LYS A 54 13.70 14.87 -20.27
C LYS A 54 14.61 14.83 -19.03
N ALA A 55 14.74 15.94 -18.30
CA ALA A 55 15.65 16.03 -17.16
C ALA A 55 15.11 15.29 -15.93
N TYR A 56 13.79 15.28 -15.70
CA TYR A 56 13.19 14.59 -14.57
C TYR A 56 11.74 14.16 -14.81
N THR A 57 11.28 13.17 -14.05
CA THR A 57 9.87 12.84 -13.82
C THR A 57 9.54 12.96 -12.33
N ALA A 58 8.28 13.18 -11.99
CA ALA A 58 7.83 13.11 -10.60
C ALA A 58 6.43 12.50 -10.53
N GLN A 59 6.19 11.63 -9.56
CA GLN A 59 4.86 11.03 -9.31
C GLN A 59 4.79 10.60 -7.85
N GLY A 60 3.63 10.82 -7.22
CA GLY A 60 3.49 10.59 -5.80
C GLY A 60 4.52 11.42 -5.04
N THR A 61 5.22 10.81 -4.09
CA THR A 61 6.32 11.44 -3.35
C THR A 61 7.69 11.19 -3.98
N THR A 62 7.77 10.76 -5.24
CA THR A 62 9.06 10.40 -5.88
C THR A 62 9.39 11.39 -6.98
N LEU A 63 10.58 12.00 -6.90
CA LEU A 63 11.23 12.74 -7.97
C LEU A 63 12.37 11.90 -8.52
N THR A 64 12.42 11.71 -9.83
CA THR A 64 13.45 10.90 -10.51
C THR A 64 14.11 11.72 -11.60
N PHE A 65 15.42 11.93 -11.52
CA PHE A 65 16.23 12.53 -12.58
C PHE A 65 16.69 11.48 -13.59
N SER A 66 16.87 11.89 -14.84
CA SER A 66 17.43 11.02 -15.89
C SER A 66 18.93 10.77 -15.74
N ALA A 67 19.63 11.61 -14.96
CA ALA A 67 21.02 11.43 -14.54
C ALA A 67 21.20 11.96 -13.11
N ALA A 68 22.12 11.35 -12.34
CA ALA A 68 22.36 11.76 -10.96
C ALA A 68 22.89 13.21 -10.91
N PRO A 69 22.24 14.13 -10.16
CA PRO A 69 22.77 15.48 -9.96
C PRO A 69 24.16 15.41 -9.31
N ALA A 70 25.08 16.30 -9.73
CA ALA A 70 26.47 16.21 -9.32
C ALA A 70 26.62 16.43 -7.80
N ASN A 71 27.73 15.93 -7.24
CA ASN A 71 28.00 16.10 -5.82
C ASN A 71 28.09 17.59 -5.46
N GLY A 72 27.25 18.03 -4.52
CA GLY A 72 27.17 19.42 -4.07
C GLY A 72 26.18 20.29 -4.85
N ASP A 73 25.56 19.80 -5.92
CA ASP A 73 24.54 20.56 -6.64
C ASP A 73 23.31 20.77 -5.76
N VAL A 74 22.85 22.03 -5.68
CA VAL A 74 21.61 22.36 -4.95
C VAL A 74 20.42 22.14 -5.85
N ILE A 75 19.56 21.21 -5.44
CA ILE A 75 18.30 20.92 -6.11
C ILE A 75 17.20 21.67 -5.36
N THR A 76 16.45 22.53 -6.04
CA THR A 76 15.29 23.22 -5.44
C THR A 76 14.02 22.80 -6.18
N VAL A 77 13.02 22.37 -5.42
CA VAL A 77 11.70 21.97 -5.93
C VAL A 77 10.67 22.97 -5.44
N ARG A 78 9.91 23.54 -6.37
CA ARG A 78 8.76 24.41 -6.07
C ARG A 78 7.49 23.73 -6.56
N PHE A 79 6.58 23.44 -5.63
CA PHE A 79 5.31 22.78 -5.93
C PHE A 79 4.29 23.81 -6.41
N PHE A 80 3.58 23.57 -7.51
CA PHE A 80 2.53 24.49 -7.99
C PHE A 80 1.17 24.30 -7.30
N GLY A 81 1.04 23.27 -6.49
CA GLY A 81 -0.09 23.01 -5.62
C GLY A 81 0.18 21.73 -4.85
N ARG A 82 -0.28 21.70 -3.60
CA ARG A 82 -0.48 20.44 -2.86
C ARG A 82 -1.40 19.58 -3.72
N ALA A 83 -1.01 18.34 -4.02
CA ALA A 83 -1.83 17.44 -4.82
C ALA A 83 -3.28 17.57 -4.40
N VAL A 84 -4.12 17.95 -5.37
CA VAL A 84 -5.56 17.70 -5.34
C VAL A 84 -5.74 16.32 -4.74
N ASP A 85 -6.57 16.23 -3.72
CA ASP A 85 -6.95 15.02 -3.00
C ASP A 85 -7.18 13.88 -3.98
N GLN A 86 -6.10 13.17 -4.33
CA GLN A 86 -6.15 11.96 -5.11
C GLN A 86 -6.29 10.90 -4.04
N PRO A 87 -7.47 10.28 -3.91
CA PRO A 87 -7.63 9.19 -2.98
C PRO A 87 -6.50 8.20 -3.24
N LEU A 88 -5.69 7.96 -2.21
CA LEU A 88 -4.50 7.08 -2.26
C LEU A 88 -4.86 5.65 -2.70
N SER A 89 -6.15 5.36 -2.84
CA SER A 89 -6.66 4.22 -3.57
C SER A 89 -8.03 4.57 -4.14
N TYR A 90 -8.11 4.80 -5.45
CA TYR A 90 -9.36 4.49 -6.11
C TYR A 90 -9.50 2.96 -6.13
N ALA A 91 -10.67 2.44 -5.72
CA ALA A 91 -10.99 1.04 -5.96
C ALA A 91 -10.93 0.71 -7.47
N MET A 92 -11.12 1.72 -8.31
CA MET A 92 -11.00 1.66 -9.77
C MET A 92 -10.42 2.98 -10.34
N ALA A 93 -9.32 2.90 -11.07
CA ALA A 93 -8.75 4.00 -11.86
C ALA A 93 -9.07 3.81 -13.35
N LEU A 94 -9.06 4.91 -14.12
CA LEU A 94 -9.29 4.88 -15.57
C LEU A 94 -8.06 5.42 -16.29
N PHE A 95 -7.54 4.64 -17.24
CA PHE A 95 -6.37 4.97 -18.06
C PHE A 95 -6.76 5.05 -19.53
N LYS A 96 -6.11 5.94 -20.28
CA LYS A 96 -6.37 6.14 -21.71
C LYS A 96 -5.08 6.14 -22.50
N PHE A 97 -4.94 5.21 -23.43
CA PHE A 97 -3.83 5.19 -24.37
C PHE A 97 -4.32 5.54 -25.76
N VAL A 98 -3.49 6.28 -26.50
CA VAL A 98 -3.68 6.53 -27.93
C VAL A 98 -2.65 5.67 -28.66
N ALA A 99 -3.14 4.73 -29.46
CA ALA A 99 -2.31 3.75 -30.13
C ALA A 99 -1.45 4.39 -31.22
N THR A 100 -0.22 3.91 -31.31
CA THR A 100 0.64 4.08 -32.48
C THR A 100 0.34 2.99 -33.52
N ALA A 101 0.82 3.16 -34.76
CA ALA A 101 0.47 2.25 -35.85
C ALA A 101 0.89 0.79 -35.55
N ASN A 102 -0.09 -0.12 -35.55
CA ASN A 102 0.05 -1.55 -35.24
C ASN A 102 0.55 -1.83 -33.83
N GLN A 103 0.23 -0.97 -32.85
CA GLN A 103 0.61 -1.18 -31.46
C GLN A 103 -0.23 -2.30 -30.83
N THR A 104 0.45 -3.28 -30.24
CA THR A 104 -0.21 -4.39 -29.52
C THR A 104 -0.08 -4.26 -28.00
N ALA A 105 1.04 -3.72 -27.50
CA ALA A 105 1.31 -3.61 -26.07
C ALA A 105 1.10 -2.17 -25.56
N PHE A 106 0.38 -2.05 -24.45
CA PHE A 106 0.05 -0.81 -23.75
C PHE A 106 0.53 -0.93 -22.31
N THR A 107 1.49 -0.09 -21.93
CA THR A 107 2.16 -0.09 -20.62
C THR A 107 2.68 1.30 -20.31
N GLY A 108 3.06 1.53 -19.05
CA GLY A 108 3.64 2.80 -18.60
C GLY A 108 2.61 3.92 -18.49
N ALA A 109 3.04 5.15 -18.79
CA ALA A 109 2.20 6.33 -18.68
C ALA A 109 1.16 6.37 -19.81
N ASP A 110 -0.09 6.62 -19.43
CA ASP A 110 -1.20 6.88 -20.34
C ASP A 110 -1.09 8.29 -20.97
N ALA A 111 -2.05 8.66 -21.82
CA ALA A 111 -2.10 9.96 -22.50
C ALA A 111 -2.22 11.15 -21.52
N ASN A 112 -2.61 10.92 -20.27
CA ASN A 112 -2.69 11.93 -19.21
C ASN A 112 -1.47 11.90 -18.27
N GLY A 113 -0.48 11.06 -18.54
CA GLY A 113 0.73 10.89 -17.72
C GLY A 113 0.55 9.95 -16.52
N ALA A 114 -0.61 9.31 -16.35
CA ALA A 114 -0.85 8.36 -15.26
C ALA A 114 -0.25 6.98 -15.61
N VAL A 115 0.61 6.45 -14.74
CA VAL A 115 1.23 5.13 -14.95
C VAL A 115 0.24 4.00 -14.67
N LEU A 116 0.03 3.13 -15.66
CA LEU A 116 -0.87 1.99 -15.57
C LEU A 116 -0.45 1.02 -14.46
N SER A 117 -1.39 0.71 -13.57
CA SER A 117 -1.24 -0.32 -12.55
C SER A 117 -2.60 -0.89 -12.17
N PHE A 118 -2.70 -2.21 -12.09
CA PHE A 118 -3.93 -2.94 -11.83
C PHE A 118 -3.69 -4.29 -11.16
N THR A 119 -4.72 -4.77 -10.46
CA THR A 119 -4.88 -6.19 -10.09
C THR A 119 -5.85 -6.88 -11.04
N ASP A 120 -6.87 -6.16 -11.51
CA ASP A 120 -7.87 -6.64 -12.45
C ASP A 120 -8.32 -5.51 -13.39
N VAL A 121 -8.87 -5.83 -14.57
CA VAL A 121 -9.16 -4.83 -15.62
C VAL A 121 -10.41 -5.12 -16.45
N ASP A 122 -11.10 -4.05 -16.86
CA ASP A 122 -11.97 -4.04 -18.04
C ASP A 122 -11.33 -3.17 -19.14
N VAL A 123 -11.28 -3.68 -20.37
CA VAL A 123 -10.58 -3.03 -21.50
C VAL A 123 -11.55 -2.70 -22.63
N TYR A 124 -11.42 -1.51 -23.19
CA TYR A 124 -12.22 -1.04 -24.32
C TYR A 124 -11.31 -0.50 -25.43
N LEU A 125 -11.58 -0.86 -26.68
CA LEU A 125 -10.93 -0.28 -27.86
C LEU A 125 -11.95 0.55 -28.64
N ASN A 126 -11.69 1.85 -28.80
CA ASN A 126 -12.61 2.80 -29.45
C ASN A 126 -14.04 2.77 -28.88
N GLY A 127 -14.16 2.51 -27.58
CA GLY A 127 -15.44 2.39 -26.87
C GLY A 127 -16.11 1.02 -26.92
N VAL A 128 -15.56 0.05 -27.66
CA VAL A 128 -16.04 -1.33 -27.68
C VAL A 128 -15.36 -2.13 -26.59
N HIS A 129 -16.16 -2.80 -25.74
CA HIS A 129 -15.63 -3.69 -24.71
C HIS A 129 -14.96 -4.92 -25.33
N LEU A 130 -13.75 -5.23 -24.90
CA LEU A 130 -13.02 -6.42 -25.33
C LEU A 130 -13.28 -7.59 -24.38
N ASP A 131 -13.37 -8.80 -24.92
CA ASP A 131 -13.40 -9.99 -24.08
C ASP A 131 -12.00 -10.31 -23.53
N THR A 132 -11.93 -11.00 -22.40
CA THR A 132 -10.67 -11.47 -21.81
C THR A 132 -9.84 -12.38 -22.73
N THR A 133 -10.44 -12.93 -23.79
CA THR A 133 -9.74 -13.71 -24.82
C THR A 133 -9.10 -12.85 -25.92
N ASP A 134 -9.50 -11.59 -26.06
CA ASP A 134 -8.99 -10.66 -27.09
C ASP A 134 -7.69 -9.92 -26.66
N PHE A 135 -7.34 -10.02 -25.37
CA PHE A 135 -6.15 -9.43 -24.80
C PHE A 135 -5.53 -10.31 -23.71
N THR A 136 -4.29 -10.02 -23.37
CA THR A 136 -3.59 -10.63 -22.23
C THR A 136 -3.03 -9.55 -21.31
N THR A 137 -2.92 -9.87 -20.03
CA THR A 137 -2.32 -8.98 -19.03
C THR A 137 -0.98 -9.54 -18.54
N SER A 138 -0.05 -8.65 -18.21
CA SER A 138 1.24 -9.02 -17.64
C SER A 138 1.65 -8.05 -16.53
N ASN A 139 2.27 -8.60 -15.47
CA ASN A 139 2.87 -7.88 -14.34
C ASN A 139 1.99 -6.85 -13.60
N GLY A 140 0.68 -6.82 -13.89
CA GLY A 140 -0.24 -5.82 -13.32
C GLY A 140 -0.05 -4.41 -13.88
N ASP A 141 0.63 -4.24 -15.01
CA ASP A 141 0.93 -2.93 -15.60
C ASP A 141 0.88 -2.90 -17.14
N THR A 142 0.58 -4.03 -17.78
CA THR A 142 0.67 -4.17 -19.24
C THR A 142 -0.54 -4.91 -19.80
N ILE A 143 -1.19 -4.32 -20.81
CA ILE A 143 -2.22 -4.95 -21.65
C ILE A 143 -1.64 -5.22 -23.03
N THR A 144 -1.78 -6.45 -23.54
CA THR A 144 -1.37 -6.83 -24.90
C THR A 144 -2.57 -7.33 -25.70
N LEU A 145 -2.91 -6.64 -26.79
CA LEU A 145 -3.98 -7.03 -27.72
C LEU A 145 -3.51 -8.15 -28.67
N GLY A 146 -4.45 -9.01 -29.08
CA GLY A 146 -4.18 -10.05 -30.08
C GLY A 146 -3.89 -9.52 -31.49
N SER A 147 -4.41 -8.32 -31.83
CA SER A 147 -4.14 -7.61 -33.08
C SER A 147 -3.61 -6.21 -32.80
N GLY A 148 -2.75 -5.70 -33.67
CA GLY A 148 -2.24 -4.33 -33.58
C GLY A 148 -3.36 -3.32 -33.78
N ALA A 149 -3.49 -2.37 -32.86
CA ALA A 149 -4.38 -1.23 -32.98
C ALA A 149 -3.84 -0.25 -34.04
N ALA A 150 -4.75 0.43 -34.75
CA ALA A 150 -4.39 1.43 -35.74
C ALA A 150 -3.94 2.73 -35.07
N VAL A 151 -3.28 3.60 -35.84
CA VAL A 151 -2.88 4.91 -35.32
C VAL A 151 -4.12 5.70 -34.88
N ASN A 152 -4.04 6.32 -33.71
CA ASN A 152 -5.11 7.09 -33.07
C ASN A 152 -6.28 6.27 -32.51
N ASP A 153 -6.23 4.94 -32.53
CA ASP A 153 -7.20 4.14 -31.77
C ASP A 153 -7.04 4.44 -30.27
N GLU A 154 -8.15 4.61 -29.55
CA GLU A 154 -8.16 4.84 -28.10
C GLU A 154 -8.37 3.51 -27.36
N LEU A 155 -7.40 3.14 -26.52
CA LEU A 155 -7.57 2.06 -25.56
C LEU A 155 -7.90 2.64 -24.19
N VAL A 156 -9.10 2.35 -23.68
CA VAL A 156 -9.55 2.75 -22.35
C VAL A 156 -9.49 1.54 -21.42
N ILE A 157 -8.80 1.68 -20.29
CA ILE A 157 -8.64 0.62 -19.30
C ILE A 157 -9.25 1.09 -17.99
N ARG A 158 -10.20 0.32 -17.46
CA ARG A 158 -10.68 0.46 -16.08
C ARG A 158 -9.89 -0.51 -15.22
N ALA A 159 -8.95 0.03 -14.46
CA ALA A 159 -8.02 -0.72 -13.63
C ALA A 159 -8.55 -0.80 -12.19
N PHE A 160 -8.81 -2.00 -11.72
CA PHE A 160 -9.19 -2.27 -10.34
C PHE A 160 -7.95 -2.67 -9.54
N ARG A 161 -7.85 -2.20 -8.30
CA ARG A 161 -6.75 -2.55 -7.38
C ARG A 161 -7.29 -3.36 -6.22
N ALA A 162 -6.54 -4.36 -5.78
CA ALA A 162 -6.83 -5.05 -4.53
C ALA A 162 -6.78 -4.05 -3.37
N PHE A 163 -7.89 -3.96 -2.62
CA PHE A 163 -7.89 -3.30 -1.34
C PHE A 163 -7.15 -4.20 -0.34
N THR A 164 -6.15 -3.64 0.33
CA THR A 164 -5.48 -4.29 1.47
C THR A 164 -5.62 -3.40 2.69
N ALA A 165 -5.99 -3.98 3.82
CA ALA A 165 -5.98 -3.27 5.09
C ALA A 165 -4.53 -3.20 5.60
N ALA A 166 -3.98 -1.99 5.73
CA ALA A 166 -2.58 -1.79 6.13
C ALA A 166 -2.30 -2.21 7.59
N ASP A 167 -3.28 -2.02 8.48
CA ASP A 167 -3.13 -2.25 9.92
C ASP A 167 -4.05 -3.37 10.41
N THR A 168 -3.92 -4.57 9.82
CA THR A 168 -4.66 -5.76 10.23
C THR A 168 -3.74 -6.89 10.66
N VAL A 169 -4.22 -7.73 11.57
CA VAL A 169 -3.56 -9.00 11.89
C VAL A 169 -4.18 -10.12 11.06
N SER A 170 -3.35 -10.94 10.45
CA SER A 170 -3.84 -12.04 9.61
C SER A 170 -4.46 -13.14 10.47
N LYS A 171 -5.64 -13.62 10.08
CA LYS A 171 -6.24 -14.81 10.70
C LYS A 171 -5.39 -16.07 10.48
N SER A 172 -4.80 -16.23 9.30
CA SER A 172 -4.06 -17.44 8.91
C SER A 172 -2.56 -17.35 9.21
N SER A 173 -1.99 -16.16 9.15
CA SER A 173 -0.55 -15.93 9.32
C SER A 173 -0.18 -15.32 10.68
N GLY A 174 -1.18 -14.87 11.46
CA GLY A 174 -0.97 -14.18 12.74
C GLY A 174 -0.44 -12.76 12.58
N GLY A 175 0.12 -12.22 13.67
CA GLY A 175 0.70 -10.88 13.75
C GLY A 175 0.98 -10.45 15.19
N THR A 176 1.59 -9.28 15.37
CA THR A 176 1.82 -8.66 16.69
C THR A 176 1.16 -7.30 16.73
N PHE A 177 0.36 -7.06 17.78
CA PHE A 177 -0.08 -5.71 18.12
C PHE A 177 1.00 -5.05 19.00
N ALA A 178 1.62 -3.99 18.51
CA ALA A 178 2.74 -3.31 19.20
C ALA A 178 2.29 -2.21 20.18
N ALA A 179 1.01 -1.83 20.16
CA ALA A 179 0.41 -0.83 21.03
C ALA A 179 -0.66 -1.45 21.95
N GLU A 180 -1.13 -0.67 22.93
CA GLU A 180 -2.22 -1.10 23.82
C GLU A 180 -3.48 -1.44 23.02
N ILE A 181 -4.07 -2.59 23.34
CA ILE A 181 -5.37 -3.01 22.80
C ILE A 181 -6.36 -3.00 23.96
N THR A 182 -7.45 -2.24 23.83
CA THR A 182 -8.59 -2.37 24.71
C THR A 182 -9.51 -3.46 24.16
N ALA A 183 -9.36 -4.69 24.67
CA ALA A 183 -10.23 -5.81 24.34
C ALA A 183 -11.04 -6.22 25.58
N PRO A 184 -12.39 -6.07 25.59
CA PRO A 184 -13.22 -6.49 26.73
C PRO A 184 -13.13 -7.98 27.07
N GLN A 185 -12.73 -8.81 26.10
CA GLN A 185 -12.44 -10.23 26.28
C GLN A 185 -11.41 -10.67 25.23
N PHE A 186 -10.30 -11.29 25.66
CA PHE A 186 -9.31 -11.89 24.75
C PHE A 186 -9.36 -13.42 24.88
N GLN A 187 -10.07 -14.07 23.97
CA GLN A 187 -10.18 -15.52 23.90
C GLN A 187 -9.08 -16.07 22.99
N THR A 188 -8.13 -16.81 23.54
CA THR A 188 -7.28 -17.70 22.73
C THR A 188 -7.81 -19.14 22.83
N THR A 189 -7.42 -20.01 21.90
CA THR A 189 -7.72 -21.45 21.98
C THR A 189 -7.05 -22.13 23.17
N ASN A 190 -6.02 -21.52 23.79
CA ASN A 190 -5.28 -22.13 24.91
C ASN A 190 -5.45 -21.43 26.28
N THR A 191 -5.88 -20.17 26.34
CA THR A 191 -6.08 -19.41 27.60
C THR A 191 -6.87 -18.11 27.37
N THR A 192 -7.90 -17.87 28.18
CA THR A 192 -8.47 -16.53 28.38
C THR A 192 -7.51 -15.73 29.25
N VAL A 193 -6.79 -14.76 28.68
CA VAL A 193 -5.96 -13.86 29.49
C VAL A 193 -6.85 -12.69 29.90
N ASP A 194 -7.37 -12.76 31.12
CA ASP A 194 -8.19 -11.70 31.70
C ASP A 194 -7.25 -10.63 32.30
N THR A 195 -7.39 -9.38 31.86
CA THR A 195 -6.62 -8.23 32.36
C THR A 195 -7.19 -7.69 33.68
N ALA A 196 -8.15 -8.39 34.31
CA ALA A 196 -8.79 -8.01 35.55
C ALA A 196 -7.96 -8.30 36.82
N VAL A 197 -8.23 -7.54 37.88
CA VAL A 197 -7.63 -7.69 39.22
C VAL A 197 -7.92 -9.06 39.85
N PHE A 198 -9.04 -9.68 39.48
CA PHE A 198 -9.41 -11.03 39.88
C PHE A 198 -9.47 -11.92 38.64
N ARG A 199 -8.77 -13.05 38.69
CA ARG A 199 -8.85 -14.10 37.66
C ARG A 199 -9.89 -15.12 38.09
N THR A 200 -10.80 -15.49 37.20
CA THR A 200 -11.67 -16.66 37.39
C THR A 200 -11.17 -17.77 36.47
N ASN A 201 -10.80 -18.91 37.05
CA ASN A 201 -10.39 -20.09 36.30
C ASN A 201 -11.55 -21.09 36.24
N GLY A 202 -11.62 -21.88 35.17
CA GLY A 202 -12.49 -23.04 35.12
C GLY A 202 -12.06 -24.10 36.15
N GLN A 203 -13.03 -24.83 36.71
CA GLN A 203 -12.78 -25.91 37.69
C GLN A 203 -12.51 -27.27 37.03
N SER A 204 -12.51 -27.34 35.69
CA SER A 204 -12.35 -28.59 34.93
C SER A 204 -11.22 -28.49 33.90
N VAL A 205 -10.37 -29.51 33.86
CA VAL A 205 -9.34 -29.71 32.84
C VAL A 205 -9.85 -30.76 31.85
N SER A 206 -10.27 -30.30 30.66
CA SER A 206 -10.80 -31.14 29.59
C SER A 206 -9.78 -31.47 28.49
N GLU A 207 -8.59 -30.87 28.54
CA GLU A 207 -7.55 -31.01 27.52
C GLU A 207 -6.18 -31.31 28.14
N ASN A 208 -5.37 -32.10 27.42
CA ASN A 208 -4.03 -32.44 27.87
C ASN A 208 -3.20 -31.17 28.06
N THR A 209 -2.65 -30.99 29.27
CA THR A 209 -1.96 -29.76 29.65
C THR A 209 -0.54 -30.07 30.08
N THR A 210 0.46 -29.39 29.52
CA THR A 210 1.86 -29.49 29.96
C THR A 210 2.30 -28.20 30.63
N ILE A 211 2.71 -28.29 31.90
CA ILE A 211 3.37 -27.21 32.63
C ILE A 211 4.87 -27.38 32.42
N ALA A 212 5.42 -26.65 31.46
CA ALA A 212 6.85 -26.72 31.12
C ALA A 212 7.76 -26.33 32.30
N SER A 213 9.02 -26.76 32.28
CA SER A 213 10.01 -26.52 33.35
C SER A 213 10.26 -25.04 33.66
N THR A 214 9.96 -24.14 32.73
CA THR A 214 10.11 -22.68 32.89
C THR A 214 8.80 -21.98 33.30
N LYS A 215 7.78 -22.71 33.75
CA LYS A 215 6.45 -22.17 34.06
C LYS A 215 5.99 -22.55 35.47
N ASN A 216 5.21 -21.63 36.06
CA ASN A 216 4.45 -21.86 37.28
C ASN A 216 2.95 -21.78 36.94
N ALA A 217 2.16 -22.68 37.51
CA ALA A 217 0.70 -22.68 37.40
C ALA A 217 0.05 -22.65 38.78
N LEU A 218 -1.13 -22.03 38.86
CA LEU A 218 -1.94 -21.91 40.07
C LEU A 218 -3.39 -22.29 39.77
N ALA A 219 -3.95 -23.21 40.54
CA ALA A 219 -5.39 -23.48 40.60
C ALA A 219 -5.89 -23.15 42.01
N ILE A 220 -7.09 -22.58 42.11
CA ILE A 220 -7.75 -22.27 43.39
C ILE A 220 -9.12 -22.95 43.38
N GLY A 221 -9.39 -23.80 44.36
CA GLY A 221 -10.61 -24.61 44.45
C GLY A 221 -10.48 -26.02 43.83
N PRO A 222 -11.56 -26.81 43.85
CA PRO A 222 -11.53 -28.18 43.37
C PRO A 222 -11.23 -28.23 41.87
N LEU A 223 -10.25 -29.07 41.50
CA LEU A 223 -9.82 -29.28 40.12
C LEU A 223 -10.29 -30.66 39.64
N THR A 224 -11.23 -30.69 38.72
CA THR A 224 -11.72 -31.92 38.08
C THR A 224 -10.91 -32.19 36.81
N ILE A 225 -10.33 -33.38 36.69
CA ILE A 225 -9.59 -33.80 35.49
C ILE A 225 -10.46 -34.80 34.73
N SER A 226 -10.75 -34.53 33.45
CA SER A 226 -11.53 -35.45 32.62
C SER A 226 -10.80 -36.79 32.45
N SER A 227 -11.57 -37.89 32.31
CA SER A 227 -11.04 -39.26 32.33
C SER A 227 -10.04 -39.59 31.21
N SER A 228 -10.04 -38.84 30.11
CA SER A 228 -9.10 -38.97 28.99
C SER A 228 -8.04 -37.87 28.93
N THR A 229 -7.86 -37.13 30.02
CA THR A 229 -6.99 -35.94 30.09
C THR A 229 -5.81 -36.16 31.01
N THR A 230 -4.63 -35.72 30.58
CA THR A 230 -3.37 -35.79 31.33
C THR A 230 -2.85 -34.39 31.63
N ILE A 231 -2.36 -34.18 32.85
CA ILE A 231 -1.57 -33.00 33.22
C ILE A 231 -0.12 -33.45 33.41
N THR A 232 0.78 -33.00 32.54
CA THR A 232 2.22 -33.26 32.66
C THR A 232 2.88 -32.07 33.34
N VAL A 233 3.48 -32.28 34.52
CA VAL A 233 4.09 -31.22 35.33
C VAL A 233 5.62 -31.36 35.31
N ASN A 234 6.29 -30.52 34.52
CA ASN A 234 7.74 -30.41 34.48
C ASN A 234 8.25 -29.16 35.22
N GLY A 235 7.39 -28.16 35.40
CA GLY A 235 7.60 -26.96 36.23
C GLY A 235 6.92 -27.09 37.58
N ASN A 236 6.29 -26.01 38.06
CA ASN A 236 5.56 -26.01 39.35
C ASN A 236 4.04 -25.84 39.16
N LEU A 237 3.26 -26.64 39.87
CA LEU A 237 1.81 -26.51 39.99
C LEU A 237 1.43 -26.37 41.46
N THR A 238 0.78 -25.26 41.81
CA THR A 238 0.20 -25.05 43.14
C THR A 238 -1.32 -25.15 43.05
N ILE A 239 -1.93 -25.91 43.95
CA ILE A 239 -3.39 -26.02 44.11
C ILE A 239 -3.72 -25.53 45.52
N LEU A 240 -4.57 -24.50 45.62
CA LEU A 240 -5.01 -23.89 46.88
C LEU A 240 -6.49 -24.19 47.15
#